data_AF-A0A1G9MWA2-F1
#
_entry.id   AF-A0A1G9MWA2-F1
#
_cell.length_a   1.000
_cell.length_b   1.000
_cell.length_c   1.000
_cell.angle_alpha   90.00
_cell.angle_beta   90.00
_cell.angle_gamma   90.00
#
_symmetry.space_group_name_H-M   'P 1'
#
loop_
_entity.id
_entity.type
_entity.pdbx_description
1 polymer ?
#
loop_
_entity_poly.entity_id
_entity_poly.type
_entity_poly.pdbx_seq_one_letter_code
_entity_poly.pdbx_strand_id
1 'polypeptide(L)'
;MFVTNIISLMALALVSDAADAPSRQTMTREIVRSCVAQVGTQLQDPVPSCACTAGWLSAQLDYRDFYVVGRIYRFASDPAGMETEVARLVRDGGYAAADILRVARFLQDSEAEMSAACGFLERQ
;
A
#
# COMPACT_ATOMS: atom_id res chain seq x y z
N MET A 1 28.30 29.68 37.98
CA MET A 1 27.26 28.75 38.44
C MET A 1 26.24 28.60 37.32
N PHE A 2 26.20 27.42 36.72
CA PHE A 2 25.54 27.07 35.46
C PHE A 2 24.20 26.39 35.74
N VAL A 3 23.07 27.11 35.74
CA VAL A 3 21.74 26.48 35.83
C VAL A 3 20.69 27.34 35.12
N THR A 4 20.78 27.47 33.79
CA THR A 4 19.70 28.15 33.02
C THR A 4 19.54 27.62 31.60
N ASN A 5 19.98 26.39 31.29
CA ASN A 5 20.03 25.93 29.90
C ASN A 5 19.71 24.43 29.70
N ILE A 6 18.75 23.89 30.46
CA ILE A 6 18.28 22.49 30.27
C ILE A 6 16.80 22.43 29.85
N ILE A 7 16.00 23.47 30.13
CA ILE A 7 14.55 23.42 29.89
C ILE A 7 14.19 23.56 28.39
N SER A 8 15.07 24.15 27.55
CA SER A 8 14.80 24.27 26.10
C SER A 8 15.00 22.98 25.30
N LEU A 9 15.71 21.97 25.82
CA LEU A 9 15.98 20.74 25.05
C LEU A 9 14.85 19.70 25.12
N MET A 10 13.91 19.80 26.07
CA MET A 10 12.81 18.84 26.17
C MET A 10 11.58 19.18 25.31
N ALA A 11 11.47 20.42 24.80
CA ALA A 11 10.32 20.81 23.97
C ALA A 11 10.45 20.39 22.49
N LEU A 12 11.66 20.06 22.02
CA LEU A 12 11.90 19.65 20.63
C LEU A 12 11.75 18.14 20.37
N ALA A 13 11.52 17.32 21.41
CA ALA A 13 11.36 15.87 21.25
C ALA A 13 9.90 15.43 21.00
N LEU A 14 8.91 16.32 21.14
CA LEU A 14 7.49 16.01 20.97
C LEU A 14 6.94 16.34 19.57
N VAL A 15 7.75 16.98 18.71
CA VAL A 15 7.52 16.96 17.26
C VAL A 15 8.18 15.70 16.71
N SER A 16 7.79 14.55 17.27
CA SER A 16 7.80 13.34 16.46
C SER A 16 6.82 13.65 15.35
N ASP A 17 7.36 13.93 14.17
CA ASP A 17 6.63 13.94 12.92
C ASP A 17 6.02 12.55 12.82
N ALA A 18 4.86 12.37 13.44
CA ALA A 18 4.00 11.24 13.18
C ALA A 18 3.57 11.49 11.75
N ALA A 19 4.41 11.07 10.80
CA ALA A 19 4.02 10.95 9.43
C ALA A 19 2.77 10.09 9.48
N ASP A 20 1.60 10.73 9.41
CA ASP A 20 0.32 10.08 9.61
C ASP A 20 0.30 8.90 8.66
N ALA A 21 0.27 7.70 9.23
CA ALA A 21 0.21 6.50 8.43
C ALA A 21 -1.01 6.63 7.51
N PRO A 22 -0.85 6.55 6.17
CA PRO A 22 -1.90 6.95 5.25
C PRO A 22 -3.15 6.12 5.50
N SER A 23 -4.31 6.79 5.54
CA SER A 23 -5.59 6.12 5.80
C SER A 23 -5.87 4.98 4.81
N ARG A 24 -6.75 4.05 5.18
CA ARG A 24 -7.24 3.02 4.23
C ARG A 24 -7.77 3.63 2.95
N GLN A 25 -8.53 4.73 3.04
CA GLN A 25 -9.05 5.43 1.87
C GLN A 25 -7.93 5.97 0.97
N THR A 26 -6.86 6.50 1.57
CA THR A 26 -5.67 6.95 0.83
C THR A 26 -5.03 5.77 0.08
N MET A 27 -4.84 4.64 0.77
CA MET A 27 -4.25 3.44 0.16
C MET A 27 -5.13 2.87 -0.96
N THR A 28 -6.45 2.82 -0.78
CA THR A 28 -7.40 2.40 -1.82
C THR A 28 -7.26 3.27 -3.07
N ARG A 29 -7.21 4.60 -2.92
CA ARG A 29 -7.06 5.51 -4.07
C ARG A 29 -5.75 5.27 -4.83
N GLU A 30 -4.66 5.02 -4.11
CA GLU A 30 -3.37 4.70 -4.73
C GLU A 30 -3.44 3.39 -5.52
N ILE A 31 -4.04 2.33 -4.96
CA ILE A 31 -4.23 1.06 -5.67
C ILE A 31 -5.07 1.26 -6.93
N VAL A 32 -6.19 1.98 -6.84
CA VAL A 32 -7.05 2.26 -8.00
C VAL A 32 -6.26 3.02 -9.07
N ARG A 33 -5.55 4.07 -8.69
CA ARG A 33 -4.76 4.88 -9.62
C ARG A 33 -3.68 4.05 -10.32
N SER A 34 -2.96 3.22 -9.56
CA SER A 34 -1.92 2.35 -10.10
C SER A 34 -2.49 1.27 -11.01
N CYS A 35 -3.62 0.66 -10.64
CA CYS A 35 -4.34 -0.29 -11.49
C CYS A 35 -4.78 0.36 -12.80
N VAL A 36 -5.44 1.52 -12.75
CA VAL A 36 -5.88 2.25 -13.96
C VAL A 36 -4.70 2.61 -14.86
N ALA A 37 -3.56 3.00 -14.29
CA ALA A 37 -2.36 3.28 -15.08
C ALA A 37 -1.81 2.03 -15.81
N GLN A 38 -2.08 0.83 -15.30
CA GLN A 38 -1.65 -0.44 -15.88
C GLN A 38 -2.62 -0.97 -16.93
N VAL A 39 -3.92 -0.96 -16.63
CA VAL A 39 -4.95 -1.58 -17.47
C VAL A 39 -5.72 -0.58 -18.33
N GLY A 40 -5.52 0.73 -18.14
CA GLY A 40 -6.31 1.78 -18.78
C GLY A 40 -6.16 1.91 -20.30
N THR A 41 -5.24 1.15 -20.90
CA THR A 41 -5.15 1.00 -22.37
C THR A 41 -5.84 -0.27 -22.89
N GLN A 42 -6.21 -1.19 -22.00
CA GLN A 42 -6.79 -2.50 -22.32
C GLN A 42 -8.30 -2.56 -22.05
N LEU A 43 -8.81 -1.67 -21.19
CA LEU A 43 -10.22 -1.62 -20.78
C LEU A 43 -10.87 -0.30 -21.19
N GLN A 44 -12.15 -0.39 -21.56
CA GLN A 44 -12.95 0.75 -22.00
C GLN A 44 -13.36 1.65 -20.82
N ASP A 45 -13.61 1.06 -19.65
CA ASP A 45 -13.72 1.76 -18.36
C ASP A 45 -12.98 0.97 -17.25
N PRO A 46 -11.70 1.26 -16.98
CA PRO A 46 -10.90 0.51 -16.01
C PRO A 46 -11.24 0.85 -14.55
N VAL A 47 -11.90 1.98 -14.30
CA VAL A 47 -12.07 2.52 -12.94
C VAL A 47 -12.95 1.62 -12.06
N PRO A 48 -14.12 1.11 -12.51
CA PRO A 48 -14.97 0.24 -11.70
C PRO A 48 -14.28 -1.05 -11.27
N SER A 49 -13.58 -1.71 -12.18
CA SER A 49 -12.86 -2.96 -11.90
C SER A 49 -11.70 -2.73 -10.94
N CYS A 50 -10.90 -1.68 -11.17
CA CYS A 50 -9.82 -1.29 -10.27
C CYS A 50 -10.33 -0.88 -8.87
N ALA A 51 -11.46 -0.20 -8.79
CA ALA A 51 -12.11 0.15 -7.52
C ALA A 51 -12.62 -1.09 -6.77
N CYS A 52 -13.22 -2.04 -7.49
CA CYS A 52 -13.63 -3.33 -6.92
C CYS A 52 -12.43 -4.09 -6.34
N THR A 53 -11.34 -4.23 -7.11
CA THR A 53 -10.10 -4.88 -6.66
C THR A 53 -9.56 -4.24 -5.38
N ALA A 54 -9.47 -2.91 -5.35
CA ALA A 54 -8.98 -2.20 -4.18
C ALA A 54 -9.91 -2.35 -2.95
N GLY A 55 -11.23 -2.39 -3.19
CA GLY A 55 -12.24 -2.62 -2.14
C GLY A 55 -12.21 -4.04 -1.59
N TRP A 56 -12.09 -5.04 -2.47
CA TRP A 56 -11.98 -6.46 -2.12
C TRP A 56 -10.74 -6.70 -1.25
N LEU A 57 -9.58 -6.20 -1.67
CA LEU A 57 -8.33 -6.30 -0.90
C LEU A 57 -8.44 -5.60 0.47
N SER A 58 -9.11 -4.45 0.54
CA SER A 58 -9.31 -3.71 1.80
C SER A 58 -10.19 -4.47 2.82
N ALA A 59 -11.11 -5.30 2.32
CA ALA A 59 -12.00 -6.12 3.15
C ALA A 59 -11.29 -7.38 3.69
N GLN A 60 -10.38 -7.97 2.90
CA GLN A 60 -9.70 -9.23 3.26
C GLN A 60 -8.46 -9.02 4.13
N LEU A 61 -7.80 -7.88 4.02
CA LEU A 61 -6.54 -7.62 4.69
C LEU A 61 -6.71 -6.71 5.91
N ASP A 62 -5.87 -6.91 6.92
CA ASP A 62 -5.71 -5.93 7.98
C ASP A 62 -5.04 -4.65 7.44
N TYR A 63 -4.98 -3.59 8.25
CA TYR A 63 -4.40 -2.33 7.80
C TYR A 63 -2.92 -2.45 7.41
N ARG A 64 -2.16 -3.27 8.13
CA ARG A 64 -0.71 -3.40 7.97
C ARG A 64 -0.39 -4.13 6.66
N ASP A 65 -1.10 -5.19 6.36
CA ASP A 65 -0.95 -5.93 5.11
C ASP A 65 -1.49 -5.14 3.91
N PHE A 66 -2.64 -4.47 4.09
CA PHE A 66 -3.20 -3.60 3.04
C PHE A 66 -2.27 -2.43 2.71
N TYR A 67 -1.55 -1.92 3.70
CA TYR A 67 -0.52 -0.91 3.50
C TYR A 67 0.62 -1.45 2.62
N VAL A 68 1.13 -2.65 2.90
CA VAL A 68 2.16 -3.31 2.07
C VAL A 68 1.66 -3.42 0.64
N VAL A 69 0.44 -3.93 0.44
CA VAL A 69 -0.17 -4.08 -0.90
C VAL A 69 -0.13 -2.77 -1.65
N GLY A 70 -0.67 -1.67 -1.12
CA GLY A 70 -0.72 -0.43 -1.88
C GLY A 70 0.66 0.21 -2.11
N ARG A 71 1.66 -0.07 -1.25
CA ARG A 71 3.05 0.35 -1.49
C ARG A 71 3.68 -0.41 -2.65
N ILE A 72 3.52 -1.73 -2.70
CA ILE A 72 4.07 -2.56 -3.79
C ILE A 72 3.28 -2.38 -5.10
N TYR A 73 1.96 -2.17 -5.04
CA TYR A 73 1.10 -2.00 -6.22
C TYR A 73 1.51 -0.79 -7.07
N ARG A 74 2.07 0.25 -6.43
CA ARG A 74 2.60 1.42 -7.13
C ARG A 74 3.70 1.05 -8.14
N PHE A 75 4.42 -0.03 -7.88
CA PHE A 75 5.55 -0.50 -8.66
C PHE A 75 5.23 -1.78 -9.45
N ALA A 76 3.96 -2.14 -9.66
CA ALA A 76 3.62 -3.41 -10.31
C ALA A 76 4.17 -3.54 -11.75
N SER A 77 4.46 -2.42 -12.42
CA SER A 77 5.13 -2.39 -13.73
C SER A 77 6.63 -2.09 -13.68
N ASP A 78 7.21 -1.93 -12.49
CA ASP A 78 8.62 -1.61 -12.26
C ASP A 78 9.23 -2.58 -11.24
N PRO A 79 9.78 -3.72 -11.69
CA PRO A 79 10.36 -4.72 -10.80
C PRO A 79 11.50 -4.18 -9.92
N ALA A 80 12.32 -3.27 -10.45
CA ALA A 80 13.44 -2.69 -9.70
C ALA A 80 12.95 -1.70 -8.63
N GLY A 81 11.93 -0.89 -8.97
CA GLY A 81 11.23 -0.05 -8.00
C GLY A 81 10.54 -0.87 -6.91
N MET A 82 9.92 -1.99 -7.27
CA MET A 82 9.28 -2.90 -6.32
C MET A 82 10.30 -3.52 -5.36
N GLU A 83 11.43 -4.02 -5.86
CA GLU A 83 12.50 -4.56 -5.03
C GLU A 83 13.05 -3.51 -4.05
N THR A 84 13.28 -2.29 -4.54
CA THR A 84 13.71 -1.15 -3.72
C THR A 84 12.71 -0.85 -2.61
N GLU A 85 11.42 -0.88 -2.94
CA GLU A 85 10.34 -0.61 -1.99
C GLU A 85 10.20 -1.71 -0.93
N VAL A 86 10.31 -2.98 -1.33
CA VAL A 86 10.35 -4.12 -0.39
C VAL A 86 11.53 -3.97 0.57
N ALA A 87 12.71 -3.65 0.06
CA ALA A 87 13.88 -3.40 0.90
C ALA A 87 13.66 -2.22 1.87
N ARG A 88 12.93 -1.18 1.45
CA ARG A 88 12.55 -0.04 2.30
C ARG A 88 11.56 -0.44 3.40
N LEU A 89 10.55 -1.24 3.07
CA LEU A 89 9.59 -1.75 4.04
C LEU A 89 10.27 -2.61 5.11
N VAL A 90 11.26 -3.42 4.73
CA VAL A 90 12.02 -4.23 5.70
C VAL A 90 12.95 -3.36 6.55
N ARG A 91 13.78 -2.52 5.94
CA ARG A 91 14.80 -1.74 6.66
C ARG A 91 14.20 -0.62 7.51
N ASP A 92 13.25 0.12 6.96
CA ASP A 92 12.75 1.36 7.56
C ASP A 92 11.31 1.22 8.08
N GLY A 93 10.53 0.31 7.49
CA GLY A 93 9.13 0.10 7.83
C GLY A 93 8.88 -0.90 8.97
N GLY A 94 9.93 -1.58 9.45
CA GLY A 94 9.80 -2.59 10.51
C GLY A 94 8.99 -3.82 10.11
N TYR A 95 8.93 -4.14 8.81
CA TYR A 95 8.29 -5.35 8.30
C TYR A 95 9.27 -6.52 8.30
N ALA A 96 8.83 -7.69 8.75
CA ALA A 96 9.60 -8.90 8.48
C ALA A 96 9.45 -9.26 7.00
N ALA A 97 10.54 -9.73 6.38
CA ALA A 97 10.48 -10.23 5.00
C ALA A 97 9.43 -11.35 4.82
N ALA A 98 9.24 -12.17 5.87
CA ALA A 98 8.22 -13.21 5.90
C ALA A 98 6.79 -12.66 5.80
N ASP A 99 6.50 -11.48 6.35
CA ASP A 99 5.17 -10.87 6.28
C ASP A 99 4.91 -10.33 4.88
N ILE A 100 5.89 -9.68 4.25
CA ILE A 100 5.76 -9.23 2.85
C ILE A 100 5.56 -10.43 1.91
N LEU A 101 6.28 -11.53 2.12
CA LEU A 101 6.09 -12.76 1.36
C LEU A 101 4.71 -13.39 1.58
N ARG A 102 4.15 -13.30 2.79
CA ARG A 102 2.79 -13.76 3.10
C ARG A 102 1.76 -12.96 2.31
N VAL A 103 1.90 -11.63 2.27
CA VAL A 103 1.04 -10.74 1.48
C VAL A 103 1.16 -11.05 -0.02
N ALA A 104 2.37 -11.25 -0.53
CA ALA A 104 2.58 -11.61 -1.93
C ALA A 104 1.91 -12.94 -2.30
N ARG A 105 2.02 -13.96 -1.44
CA ARG A 105 1.32 -15.25 -1.63
C ARG A 105 -0.18 -15.10 -1.60
N PHE A 106 -0.71 -14.32 -0.65
CA PHE A 106 -2.14 -14.03 -0.60
C PHE A 106 -2.64 -13.42 -1.92
N LEU A 107 -1.92 -12.46 -2.49
CA LEU A 107 -2.29 -11.85 -3.78
C LEU A 107 -2.29 -12.87 -4.92
N GLN A 108 -1.31 -13.78 -4.96
CA GLN A 108 -1.24 -14.86 -5.96
C GLN A 108 -2.38 -15.86 -5.80
N ASP A 109 -2.61 -16.34 -4.57
CA ASP A 109 -3.62 -17.36 -4.28
C ASP A 109 -5.05 -16.82 -4.50
N SER A 110 -5.24 -15.51 -4.31
CA SER A 110 -6.54 -14.85 -4.43
C SER A 110 -6.85 -14.33 -5.83
N GLU A 111 -5.93 -14.42 -6.79
CA GLU A 111 -6.07 -13.80 -8.11
C GLU A 111 -7.34 -14.25 -8.83
N ALA A 112 -7.60 -15.56 -8.85
CA ALA A 112 -8.77 -16.12 -9.52
C ALA A 112 -10.10 -15.70 -8.85
N GLU A 113 -10.14 -15.69 -7.52
CA GLU A 113 -11.33 -15.27 -6.76
C GLU A 113 -11.61 -13.79 -6.97
N MET A 114 -10.57 -12.95 -6.86
CA MET A 114 -10.65 -11.51 -7.07
C MET A 114 -11.08 -11.17 -8.50
N SER A 115 -10.54 -11.86 -9.51
CA SER A 115 -10.94 -11.73 -10.90
C SER A 115 -12.40 -12.15 -11.13
N ALA A 116 -12.85 -13.24 -10.50
CA ALA A 116 -14.26 -13.64 -10.57
C ALA A 116 -15.19 -12.60 -9.92
N ALA A 117 -14.76 -12.03 -8.79
CA ALA A 117 -15.52 -11.02 -8.04
C ALA A 117 -15.59 -9.68 -8.77
N CYS A 118 -14.55 -9.26 -9.48
CA CYS A 118 -14.45 -7.90 -10.06
C CYS A 118 -14.50 -7.87 -11.59
N GLY A 119 -14.12 -8.94 -12.28
CA GLY A 119 -14.03 -9.01 -13.74
C GLY A 119 -15.37 -8.97 -14.48
N PHE A 120 -16.51 -9.04 -13.77
CA PHE A 120 -17.81 -8.77 -14.39
C PHE A 120 -18.02 -7.29 -14.74
N LEU A 121 -17.27 -6.39 -14.09
CA LEU A 121 -17.31 -4.95 -14.34
C LEU A 121 -16.55 -4.56 -15.62
N GLU A 122 -15.70 -5.44 -16.14
CA GLU A 122 -14.93 -5.24 -17.37
C GLU A 122 -15.74 -5.57 -18.64
N ARG A 123 -16.92 -6.19 -18.49
CA ARG A 123 -17.76 -6.67 -19.60
C ARG A 123 -18.87 -5.69 -20.02
N GLN A 124 -18.85 -4.45 -19.56
CA GLN A 124 -19.88 -3.44 -19.83
C GLN A 124 -19.40 -2.37 -20.79
#